data_AF-A0A7L1GXX7-F1
#
_entry.id   AF-A0A7L1GXX7-F1
#
_cell.length_a   1.000
_cell.length_b   1.000
_cell.length_c   1.000
_cell.angle_alpha   90.00
_cell.angle_beta   90.00
_cell.angle_gamma   90.00
#
_symmetry.space_group_name_H-M   'P 1'
#
loop_
_entity.id
_entity.type
_entity.pdbx_description
1 polymer ?
#
loop_
_entity_poly.entity_id
_entity_poly.type
_entity_poly.pdbx_seq_one_letter_code
_entity_poly.pdbx_strand_id
1 'polypeptide(L)'
;VAEAAGTVTEAVVEGKEDEEEAEAEAELAERFLRLEQEQVALLRGLPPFGEPVSHIYNPLDYAWEPHCHFVRRYCRSPKRVLFLGMNPGPFGMAQTGVPFGEAWHVREWLGVSGGVRKPPQEHPKRPVLGLSCPRAEVS
;
A
#
# COMPACT_ATOMS: atom_id res chain seq x y z
N VAL A 1 17.97 -30.02 -47.04
CA VAL A 1 16.73 -29.64 -46.34
C VAL A 1 17.03 -29.75 -44.86
N ALA A 2 17.38 -28.64 -44.22
CA ALA A 2 17.66 -28.61 -42.79
C ALA A 2 17.25 -27.23 -42.29
N GLU A 3 16.11 -27.17 -41.61
CA GLU A 3 15.78 -26.17 -40.58
C GLU A 3 14.37 -26.45 -40.06
N ALA A 4 14.24 -26.54 -38.73
CA ALA A 4 13.05 -26.37 -37.89
C ALA A 4 13.11 -27.32 -36.67
N ALA A 5 14.05 -27.09 -35.77
CA ALA A 5 14.06 -27.70 -34.44
C ALA A 5 14.76 -26.73 -33.47
N GLY A 6 14.08 -25.63 -33.13
CA GLY A 6 14.63 -24.64 -32.20
C GLY A 6 13.59 -23.86 -31.38
N THR A 7 12.35 -23.74 -31.85
CA THR A 7 11.48 -22.66 -31.34
C THR A 7 10.52 -23.06 -30.21
N VAL A 8 10.38 -24.34 -29.89
CA VAL A 8 9.35 -24.81 -28.93
C VAL A 8 9.89 -24.92 -27.50
N THR A 9 11.19 -25.16 -27.31
CA THR A 9 11.78 -25.35 -25.99
C THR A 9 12.10 -24.03 -25.30
N GLU A 10 12.55 -23.00 -26.02
CA GLU A 10 12.83 -21.67 -25.44
C GLU A 10 11.56 -20.99 -24.92
N ALA A 11 10.49 -20.96 -25.71
CA ALA A 11 9.23 -20.31 -25.30
C ALA A 11 8.55 -20.97 -24.09
N VAL A 12 8.76 -22.27 -23.87
CA VAL A 12 8.23 -23.01 -22.71
C VAL A 12 9.09 -22.79 -21.46
N VAL A 13 10.38 -22.50 -21.63
CA VAL A 13 11.28 -22.15 -20.54
C VAL A 13 11.07 -20.69 -20.14
N GLU A 14 11.03 -19.76 -21.10
CA GLU A 14 10.69 -18.35 -20.85
C GLU A 14 9.35 -18.21 -20.13
N GLY A 15 8.31 -18.91 -20.60
CA GLY A 15 6.99 -18.85 -19.94
C GLY A 15 6.97 -19.43 -18.52
N LYS A 16 7.86 -20.35 -18.17
CA LYS A 16 8.00 -20.88 -16.80
C LYS A 16 8.80 -19.93 -15.90
N GLU A 17 9.86 -19.33 -16.43
CA GLU A 17 10.66 -18.34 -15.71
C GLU A 17 9.83 -17.09 -15.41
N ASP A 18 9.01 -16.62 -16.36
CA ASP A 18 8.08 -15.51 -16.18
C ASP A 18 7.01 -15.80 -15.10
N GLU A 19 6.51 -17.04 -15.05
CA GLU A 19 5.54 -17.48 -14.03
C GLU A 19 6.16 -17.57 -12.63
N GLU A 20 7.36 -18.16 -12.51
CA GLU A 20 8.10 -18.25 -11.24
C GLU A 20 8.51 -16.86 -10.73
N GLU A 21 8.93 -15.95 -11.61
CA GLU A 21 9.24 -14.58 -11.25
C GLU A 21 7.99 -13.86 -10.76
N ALA A 22 6.88 -13.91 -11.51
CA ALA A 22 5.61 -13.31 -11.10
C ALA A 22 5.06 -13.86 -9.77
N GLU A 23 5.24 -15.15 -9.49
CA GLU A 23 4.88 -15.77 -8.22
C GLU A 23 5.74 -15.24 -7.07
N ALA A 24 7.06 -15.10 -7.27
CA ALA A 24 7.97 -14.50 -6.30
C ALA A 24 7.67 -13.00 -6.08
N GLU A 25 7.30 -12.26 -7.12
CA GLU A 25 6.87 -10.86 -7.02
C GLU A 25 5.61 -10.72 -6.15
N ALA A 26 4.62 -11.59 -6.38
CA ALA A 26 3.40 -11.63 -5.60
C ALA A 26 3.68 -12.02 -4.14
N GLU A 27 4.57 -12.98 -3.91
CA GLU A 27 4.96 -13.41 -2.56
C GLU A 27 5.57 -12.26 -1.76
N LEU A 28 6.42 -11.42 -2.37
CA LEU A 28 7.04 -10.28 -1.69
C LEU A 28 5.99 -9.26 -1.21
N ALA A 29 5.06 -8.88 -2.08
CA ALA A 29 4.01 -7.93 -1.74
C ALA A 29 3.10 -8.48 -0.62
N GLU A 30 2.70 -9.74 -0.71
CA GLU A 30 1.86 -10.38 0.31
C GLU A 30 2.60 -10.55 1.64
N ARG A 31 3.90 -10.84 1.61
CA ARG A 31 4.73 -10.88 2.81
C ARG A 31 4.83 -9.50 3.47
N PHE A 32 4.98 -8.43 2.68
CA PHE A 32 5.00 -7.06 3.20
C PHE A 32 3.67 -6.71 3.89
N LEU A 33 2.55 -6.97 3.21
CA LEU A 33 1.21 -6.72 3.76
C LEU A 33 0.94 -7.53 5.03
N ARG A 34 1.44 -8.77 5.10
CA ARG A 34 1.34 -9.60 6.31
C ARG A 34 2.09 -8.99 7.49
N LEU A 35 3.31 -8.49 7.27
CA LEU A 35 4.09 -7.81 8.31
C LEU A 35 3.37 -6.56 8.82
N GLU A 36 2.70 -5.81 7.94
CA GLU A 36 1.89 -4.66 8.35
C GLU A 36 0.66 -5.07 9.17
N GLN A 37 -0.02 -6.16 8.82
CA GLN A 37 -1.13 -6.68 9.62
C GLN A 37 -0.66 -7.18 11.01
N GLU A 38 0.48 -7.85 11.07
CA GLU A 38 1.10 -8.24 12.34
C GLU A 38 1.46 -7.02 13.18
N GLN A 39 2.05 -5.98 12.58
CA GLN A 39 2.31 -4.72 13.26
C GLN A 39 1.02 -4.07 13.77
N VAL A 40 -0.02 -3.99 12.95
CA VAL A 40 -1.34 -3.45 13.34
C VAL A 40 -1.92 -4.23 14.51
N ALA A 41 -1.78 -5.56 14.53
CA ALA A 41 -2.22 -6.38 15.66
C ALA A 41 -1.45 -6.02 16.95
N LEU A 42 -0.13 -5.81 16.87
CA LEU A 42 0.68 -5.36 18.01
C LEU A 42 0.27 -3.96 18.50
N LEU A 43 0.01 -3.02 17.58
CA LEU A 43 -0.44 -1.66 17.91
C LEU A 43 -1.79 -1.66 18.61
N ARG A 44 -2.72 -2.53 18.19
CA ARG A 44 -4.02 -2.70 18.87
C ARG A 44 -3.90 -3.28 20.28
N GLY A 45 -2.80 -3.99 20.57
CA GLY A 45 -2.50 -4.53 21.90
C GLY A 45 -1.90 -3.52 22.87
N LEU A 46 -1.59 -2.30 22.43
CA LEU A 46 -1.09 -1.25 23.31
C LEU A 46 -2.16 -0.84 24.34
N PRO A 47 -1.74 -0.46 25.57
CA PRO A 47 -2.67 0.10 26.54
C PRO A 47 -3.31 1.39 25.99
N PRO A 48 -4.51 1.77 26.46
CA PRO A 48 -5.14 3.02 26.06
C PRO A 48 -4.20 4.21 26.28
N PHE A 49 -4.12 5.09 25.28
CA PHE A 49 -3.34 6.31 25.39
C PHE A 49 -4.04 7.29 26.33
N GLY A 50 -3.31 7.82 27.30
CA GLY A 50 -3.80 8.87 28.19
C GLY A 50 -3.73 10.27 27.55
N GLU A 51 -4.17 11.27 28.30
CA GLU A 51 -4.01 12.68 27.92
C GLU A 51 -2.56 13.00 27.51
N PRO A 52 -2.33 13.82 26.46
CA PRO A 52 -3.32 14.61 25.70
C PRO A 52 -3.92 13.91 24.47
N VAL A 53 -3.76 12.58 24.34
CA VAL A 53 -4.22 11.85 23.15
C VAL A 53 -5.74 11.65 23.23
N SER A 54 -6.47 12.27 22.31
CA SER A 54 -7.94 12.17 22.25
C SER A 54 -8.47 11.31 21.09
N HIS A 55 -7.67 11.12 20.03
CA HIS A 55 -8.08 10.42 18.82
C HIS A 55 -6.88 9.65 18.23
N ILE A 56 -7.13 8.42 17.75
CA ILE A 56 -6.10 7.55 17.17
C ILE A 56 -6.63 7.04 15.84
N TYR A 57 -5.91 7.34 14.77
CA TYR A 57 -6.27 6.94 13.41
C TYR A 57 -5.26 5.92 12.92
N ASN A 58 -5.75 4.79 12.43
CA ASN A 58 -4.93 3.81 11.75
C ASN A 58 -5.39 3.66 10.29
N PRO A 59 -4.75 4.34 9.31
CA PRO A 59 -5.14 4.23 7.90
C PRO A 59 -4.97 2.81 7.35
N LEU A 60 -4.13 1.98 7.95
CA LEU A 60 -4.02 0.56 7.56
C LEU A 60 -5.27 -0.26 7.93
N ASP A 61 -6.22 0.29 8.69
CA ASP A 61 -7.52 -0.32 8.94
C ASP A 61 -8.60 0.18 7.99
N TYR A 62 -8.77 1.51 7.93
CA TYR A 62 -9.89 2.12 7.21
C TYR A 62 -9.58 2.43 5.74
N ALA A 63 -8.31 2.57 5.36
CA ALA A 63 -7.85 2.79 3.98
C ALA A 63 -7.03 1.59 3.46
N TRP A 64 -7.34 0.38 3.96
CA TRP A 64 -6.61 -0.84 3.61
C TRP A 64 -6.67 -1.18 2.12
N GLU A 65 -7.81 -1.00 1.46
CA GLU A 65 -7.95 -1.32 0.04
C GLU A 65 -6.97 -0.54 -0.87
N PRO A 66 -6.93 0.81 -0.84
CA PRO A 66 -5.95 1.55 -1.63
C PRO A 66 -4.50 1.28 -1.17
N HIS A 67 -4.26 1.03 0.12
CA HIS A 67 -2.94 0.65 0.60
C HIS A 67 -2.45 -0.70 0.01
N CYS A 68 -3.29 -1.75 0.06
CA CYS A 68 -2.99 -3.02 -0.59
C CYS A 68 -2.74 -2.87 -2.09
N HIS A 69 -3.55 -2.06 -2.76
CA HIS A 69 -3.39 -1.83 -4.19
C HIS A 69 -2.03 -1.14 -4.47
N PHE A 70 -1.64 -0.16 -3.68
CA PHE A 70 -0.31 0.47 -3.75
C PHE A 70 0.82 -0.55 -3.55
N VAL A 71 0.78 -1.35 -2.48
CA VAL A 71 1.84 -2.33 -2.18
C VAL A 71 1.94 -3.37 -3.28
N ARG A 72 0.83 -3.99 -3.70
CA ARG A 72 0.83 -4.98 -4.79
C ARG A 72 1.33 -4.41 -6.11
N ARG A 73 1.04 -3.14 -6.39
CA ARG A 73 1.46 -2.46 -7.62
C ARG A 73 2.96 -2.16 -7.64
N TYR A 74 3.54 -1.77 -6.51
CA TYR A 74 4.91 -1.21 -6.47
C TYR A 74 5.95 -2.05 -5.71
N CYS A 75 5.52 -2.99 -4.88
CA CYS A 75 6.39 -3.90 -4.12
C CYS A 75 6.60 -5.25 -4.83
N ARG A 76 6.76 -5.22 -6.16
CA ARG A 76 6.90 -6.41 -7.00
C ARG A 76 8.31 -7.03 -7.01
N SER A 77 9.30 -6.37 -6.40
CA SER A 77 10.68 -6.87 -6.42
C SER A 77 11.48 -6.29 -5.26
N PRO A 78 12.58 -6.93 -4.83
CA PRO A 78 13.43 -6.41 -3.77
C PRO A 78 13.92 -4.98 -4.06
N LYS A 79 13.88 -4.11 -3.05
CA LYS A 79 14.29 -2.70 -3.17
C LYS A 79 15.65 -2.49 -2.51
N ARG A 80 16.56 -1.81 -3.22
CA ARG A 80 17.87 -1.40 -2.68
C ARG A 80 17.77 -0.19 -1.75
N VAL A 81 16.72 0.60 -1.89
CA VAL A 81 16.50 1.85 -1.17
C VAL A 81 15.08 1.81 -0.61
N LEU A 82 14.95 2.19 0.67
CA LEU A 82 13.67 2.37 1.34
C LEU A 82 13.59 3.83 1.81
N PHE A 83 12.61 4.57 1.32
CA PHE A 83 12.26 5.88 1.87
C PHE A 83 11.36 5.67 3.08
N LEU A 84 11.72 6.27 4.22
CA LEU A 84 11.02 6.06 5.49
C LEU A 84 10.61 7.42 6.08
N GLY A 85 9.30 7.66 6.17
CA GLY A 85 8.73 8.78 6.91
C GLY A 85 8.53 8.44 8.40
N MET A 86 8.01 9.39 9.18
CA MET A 86 7.69 9.16 10.59
C MET A 86 6.33 8.49 10.77
N ASN A 87 5.26 9.14 10.31
CA ASN A 87 3.87 8.71 10.50
C ASN A 87 2.94 9.44 9.50
N PRO A 88 1.69 8.96 9.32
CA PRO A 88 0.73 9.56 8.41
C PRO A 88 0.47 11.04 8.71
N GLY A 89 0.55 11.88 7.67
CA GLY A 89 0.02 13.24 7.69
C GLY A 89 -1.51 13.25 7.51
N PRO A 90 -2.21 14.30 7.99
CA PRO A 90 -3.67 14.34 8.02
C PRO A 90 -4.33 14.50 6.64
N PHE A 91 -3.58 14.92 5.61
CA PHE A 91 -4.12 15.17 4.27
C PHE A 91 -3.53 14.28 3.17
N GLY A 92 -2.49 13.49 3.48
CA GLY A 92 -1.99 12.43 2.59
C GLY A 92 -2.38 11.05 3.09
N MET A 93 -1.46 10.33 3.73
CA MET A 93 -1.68 8.90 4.07
C MET A 93 -2.91 8.65 4.96
N ALA A 94 -3.28 9.57 5.86
CA ALA A 94 -4.52 9.43 6.64
C ALA A 94 -5.81 9.52 5.79
N GLN A 95 -5.71 10.00 4.56
CA GLN A 95 -6.81 10.06 3.60
C GLN A 95 -6.75 8.89 2.62
N THR A 96 -5.55 8.51 2.20
CA THR A 96 -5.37 7.66 1.02
C THR A 96 -4.85 6.26 1.31
N GLY A 97 -4.28 6.02 2.50
CA GLY A 97 -3.55 4.80 2.82
C GLY A 97 -2.16 4.69 2.18
N VAL A 98 -1.76 5.66 1.34
CA VAL A 98 -0.44 5.63 0.66
C VAL A 98 0.56 6.53 1.40
N PRO A 99 1.80 6.06 1.68
CA PRO A 99 2.84 6.90 2.29
C PRO A 99 3.11 8.16 1.46
N PHE A 100 3.19 9.33 2.11
CA PHE A 100 3.28 10.64 1.42
C PHE A 100 2.18 10.87 0.36
N GLY A 101 1.04 10.17 0.51
CA GLY A 101 0.07 10.03 -0.55
C GLY A 101 -0.95 11.15 -0.59
N GLU A 102 -0.58 12.30 -1.15
CA GLU A 102 -1.55 13.35 -1.53
C GLU A 102 -2.56 12.79 -2.54
N ALA A 103 -3.84 13.12 -2.37
CA ALA A 103 -4.96 12.44 -3.02
C ALA A 103 -4.92 12.52 -4.56
N TRP A 104 -4.53 13.66 -5.14
CA TRP A 104 -4.39 13.79 -6.59
C TRP A 104 -3.26 12.92 -7.12
N HIS A 105 -2.06 12.97 -6.53
CA HIS A 105 -0.94 12.13 -6.98
C HIS A 105 -1.23 10.64 -6.83
N VAL A 106 -1.91 10.24 -5.74
CA VAL A 106 -2.30 8.84 -5.53
C VAL A 106 -3.24 8.35 -6.63
N ARG A 107 -4.25 9.14 -7.00
CA ARG A 107 -5.24 8.73 -8.00
C ARG A 107 -4.73 8.88 -9.43
N GLU A 108 -4.18 10.05 -9.76
CA GLU A 108 -3.87 10.42 -11.15
C GLU A 108 -2.48 9.98 -11.59
N TRP A 109 -1.49 9.95 -10.68
CA TRP A 109 -0.11 9.59 -11.03
C TRP A 109 0.22 8.14 -10.66
N LEU A 110 -0.07 7.72 -9.42
CA LEU A 110 0.15 6.33 -9.00
C LEU A 110 -0.93 5.38 -9.53
N GLY A 111 -2.09 5.89 -9.92
CA GLY A 111 -3.20 5.07 -10.40
C GLY A 111 -3.79 4.16 -9.32
N VAL A 112 -3.67 4.55 -8.05
CA VAL A 112 -4.15 3.77 -6.92
C VAL A 112 -5.61 4.11 -6.62
N SER A 113 -6.45 3.09 -6.71
CA SER A 113 -7.87 3.11 -6.36
C SER A 113 -8.19 2.18 -5.18
N GLY A 114 -9.30 2.43 -4.49
CA GLY A 114 -9.84 1.57 -3.44
C GLY A 114 -10.83 2.32 -2.54
N GLY A 115 -11.63 1.59 -1.78
CA GLY A 115 -12.55 2.15 -0.79
C GLY A 115 -11.81 2.66 0.44
N VAL A 116 -12.18 3.87 0.90
CA VAL A 116 -11.73 4.42 2.19
C VAL A 116 -12.92 4.57 3.12
N ARG A 117 -12.85 3.87 4.25
CA ARG A 117 -13.83 3.91 5.34
C ARG A 117 -13.47 5.02 6.34
N LYS A 118 -14.35 5.25 7.31
CA LYS A 118 -14.07 6.16 8.43
C LYS A 118 -13.38 5.41 9.58
N PRO A 119 -12.48 6.07 10.34
CA PRO A 119 -12.02 5.53 11.61
C PRO A 119 -13.19 5.49 12.62
N PRO A 120 -13.11 4.66 13.68
CA PRO A 120 -14.19 4.52 14.66
C PRO A 120 -14.62 5.84 15.35
N GLN A 121 -13.67 6.75 15.57
CA GLN A 121 -13.90 8.06 16.16
C GLN A 121 -13.20 9.14 15.34
N GLU A 122 -13.97 9.99 14.66
CA GLU A 122 -13.46 11.12 13.91
C GLU A 122 -13.52 12.42 14.72
N HIS A 123 -12.45 13.20 14.62
CA HIS A 123 -12.41 14.54 15.17
C HIS A 123 -12.99 15.49 14.11
N PRO A 124 -13.94 16.39 14.43
CA PRO A 124 -14.61 17.23 13.43
C PRO A 124 -13.65 18.08 12.55
N LYS A 125 -12.49 18.49 13.10
CA LYS A 125 -11.46 19.25 12.37
C LYS A 125 -10.47 18.38 11.56
N ARG A 126 -10.60 17.06 11.59
CA ARG A 126 -9.74 16.09 10.89
C ARG A 126 -10.57 14.96 10.26
N PRO A 127 -11.55 15.28 9.39
CA PRO A 127 -12.33 14.25 8.73
C PRO A 127 -11.49 13.46 7.72
N VAL A 128 -11.77 12.17 7.58
CA VAL A 128 -11.28 11.30 6.51
C VAL A 128 -12.26 11.38 5.33
N LEU A 129 -11.84 12.00 4.24
CA LEU A 129 -12.61 12.18 3.00
C LEU A 129 -12.15 11.22 1.89
N GLY A 130 -11.15 10.40 2.16
CA GLY A 130 -10.65 9.40 1.22
C GLY A 130 -9.87 10.01 0.06
N LEU A 131 -9.83 9.29 -1.05
CA LEU A 131 -9.20 9.75 -2.31
C LEU A 131 -9.86 11.00 -2.90
N SER A 132 -11.02 11.42 -2.39
CA SER A 132 -11.70 12.66 -2.81
C SER A 132 -11.35 13.87 -1.93
N CYS A 133 -10.38 13.74 -1.03
CA CYS A 133 -9.92 14.86 -0.20
C CYS A 133 -9.46 16.04 -1.08
N PRO A 134 -10.05 17.25 -0.97
CA PRO A 134 -9.70 18.39 -1.80
C PRO A 134 -8.46 19.15 -1.29
N ARG A 135 -7.92 18.75 -0.13
CA ARG A 135 -6.77 19.41 0.50
C ARG A 135 -5.50 18.71 0.09
N ALA A 136 -4.56 19.48 -0.47
CA ALA A 136 -3.22 19.00 -0.73
C ALA A 136 -2.39 18.91 0.56
N GLU A 137 -1.59 17.86 0.67
CA GLU A 137 -0.48 17.77 1.62
C GLU A 137 0.76 18.39 0.97
N VAL A 138 1.46 19.27 1.69
CA VAL A 138 2.60 20.05 1.14
C VAL A 138 3.94 19.34 1.38
N SER A 139 3.97 18.41 2.34
CA SER A 139 5.14 17.67 2.79
C SER A 139 5.74 16.77 1.71
#